data_AF-A0A537XMP6-F1
#
_entry.id   AF-A0A537XMP6-F1
#
_cell.length_a   1.000
_cell.length_b   1.000
_cell.length_c   1.000
_cell.angle_alpha   90.00
_cell.angle_beta   90.00
_cell.angle_gamma   90.00
#
_symmetry.space_group_name_H-M   'P 1'
#
loop_
_entity.id
_entity.type
_entity.pdbx_description
1 polymer ?
#
loop_
_entity_poly.entity_id
_entity_poly.type
_entity_poly.pdbx_seq_one_letter_code
_entity_poly.pdbx_strand_id
1 'polypeptide(L)'
;ILALLAFMATAGREVSKDIEDVEGDVDRVTLPRRLGVPKAARVATALFLAGVLLSFVPVVLGLFGWAYLAIVLSADGIFIYSGLYSARNPGRAQRTAKYGMIVALVAFLAGGLLA
;
A
#
# COMPACT_ATOMS: atom_id res chain seq x y z
N ILE A 1 7.76 6.16 -12.29
CA ILE A 1 7.06 6.56 -11.04
C ILE A 1 5.86 5.66 -10.75
N LEU A 2 4.88 5.53 -11.67
CA LEU A 2 3.69 4.71 -11.46
C LEU A 2 4.00 3.23 -11.15
N ALA A 3 4.91 2.61 -11.90
CA ALA A 3 5.35 1.24 -11.64
C ALA A 3 5.97 1.07 -10.24
N LEU A 4 6.75 2.05 -9.79
CA LEU A 4 7.35 2.03 -8.45
C LEU A 4 6.28 2.18 -7.36
N LEU A 5 5.27 3.01 -7.57
CA LEU A 5 4.15 3.17 -6.65
C LEU A 5 3.34 1.88 -6.54
N ALA A 6 2.98 1.29 -7.68
CA ALA A 6 2.29 0.00 -7.73
C ALA A 6 3.10 -1.10 -7.03
N PHE A 7 4.42 -1.11 -7.24
CA PHE A 7 5.32 -2.03 -6.54
C PHE A 7 5.32 -1.83 -5.02
N MET A 8 5.46 -0.59 -4.53
CA MET A 8 5.42 -0.27 -3.09
C MET A 8 4.11 -0.75 -2.44
N ALA A 9 2.97 -0.42 -3.05
CA ALA A 9 1.65 -0.82 -2.54
C ALA A 9 1.46 -2.35 -2.56
N THR A 10 1.87 -3.00 -3.65
CA THR A 10 1.73 -4.46 -3.80
C THR A 10 2.65 -5.20 -2.83
N ALA A 11 3.90 -4.76 -2.68
CA ALA A 11 4.85 -5.34 -1.74
C ALA A 11 4.38 -5.15 -0.30
N GLY A 12 3.88 -3.95 0.07
CA GLY A 12 3.29 -3.71 1.38
C GLY A 12 2.13 -4.66 1.67
N ARG A 13 1.20 -4.83 0.71
CA ARG A 13 0.07 -5.76 0.82
C ARG A 13 0.52 -7.21 1.00
N GLU A 14 1.52 -7.65 0.24
CA GLU A 14 1.99 -9.05 0.32
C GLU A 14 2.68 -9.32 1.66
N VAL A 15 3.45 -8.37 2.19
CA VAL A 15 4.01 -8.48 3.55
C VAL A 15 2.90 -8.51 4.61
N SER A 16 1.87 -7.65 4.50
CA SER A 16 0.71 -7.69 5.41
C SER A 16 -0.05 -9.01 5.33
N LYS A 17 -0.17 -9.59 4.13
CA LYS A 17 -0.78 -10.91 3.92
C LYS A 17 0.07 -12.02 4.56
N ASP A 18 1.38 -12.02 4.35
CA ASP A 18 2.27 -12.99 4.98
C ASP A 18 2.19 -12.96 6.51
N ILE A 19 1.87 -11.79 7.11
CA ILE A 19 1.64 -11.66 8.55
C ILE A 19 0.32 -12.30 8.97
N GLU A 20 -0.74 -12.13 8.16
CA GLU A 20 -2.05 -12.78 8.38
C GLU A 20 -1.92 -14.30 8.33
N ASP A 21 -1.14 -14.81 7.38
CA ASP A 21 -1.01 -16.25 7.11
C ASP A 21 0.09 -16.92 7.97
N VAL A 22 0.77 -16.20 8.88
CA VAL A 22 1.99 -16.68 9.56
C VAL A 22 1.78 -17.95 10.40
N GLU A 23 0.60 -18.14 11.00
CA GLU A 23 0.25 -19.32 11.81
C GLU A 23 -0.08 -20.54 10.93
N GLY A 24 -0.66 -20.31 9.74
CA GLY A 24 -1.02 -21.38 8.80
C GLY A 24 0.11 -21.79 7.85
N ASP A 25 1.09 -20.91 7.63
CA ASP A 25 2.20 -21.14 6.71
C ASP A 25 3.31 -22.00 7.35
N VAL A 26 3.09 -23.31 7.46
CA VAL A 26 4.01 -24.23 8.15
C VAL A 26 5.33 -24.48 7.41
N ASP A 27 5.29 -24.47 6.08
CA ASP A 27 6.42 -24.83 5.20
C ASP A 27 6.96 -23.66 4.37
N ARG A 28 6.48 -22.43 4.61
CA ARG A 28 6.90 -21.24 3.86
C ARG A 28 7.89 -20.40 4.66
N VAL A 29 8.87 -19.85 3.95
CA VAL A 29 9.87 -18.95 4.52
C VAL A 29 9.48 -17.51 4.19
N THR A 30 8.65 -16.92 5.04
CA THR A 30 8.13 -15.56 4.88
C THR A 30 8.89 -14.57 5.76
N LEU A 31 8.74 -13.28 5.45
CA LEU A 31 9.35 -12.19 6.21
C LEU A 31 8.94 -12.18 7.70
N PRO A 32 7.66 -12.34 8.08
CA PRO A 32 7.27 -12.45 9.48
C PRO A 32 7.81 -13.71 10.18
N ARG A 33 8.05 -14.82 9.48
CA ARG A 33 8.72 -15.99 10.09
C ARG A 33 10.19 -15.77 10.40
N ARG A 34 10.91 -15.05 9.53
CA ARG A 34 12.34 -14.76 9.74
C ARG A 34 12.60 -13.65 10.74
N LEU A 35 11.78 -12.60 10.72
CA LEU A 35 12.02 -11.36 11.47
C LEU A 35 11.04 -11.14 12.63
N GLY A 36 9.98 -11.95 12.70
CA GLY A 36 8.85 -11.76 13.61
C GLY A 36 7.81 -10.80 13.04
N VAL A 37 6.55 -11.02 13.43
CA VAL A 37 5.39 -10.18 13.06
C VAL A 37 5.62 -8.68 13.30
N PRO A 38 6.20 -8.22 14.43
CA PRO A 38 6.37 -6.78 14.68
C PRO A 38 7.36 -6.09 13.74
N LYS A 39 8.38 -6.81 13.23
CA LYS A 39 9.32 -6.25 12.25
C LYS A 39 8.71 -6.27 10.86
N ALA A 40 8.00 -7.34 10.50
CA ALA A 40 7.29 -7.43 9.24
C ALA A 40 6.22 -6.34 9.09
N ALA A 41 5.45 -6.07 10.16
CA ALA A 41 4.45 -5.01 10.13
C ALA A 41 5.06 -3.62 9.92
N ARG A 42 6.25 -3.36 10.49
CA ARG A 42 7.00 -2.13 10.23
C ARG A 42 7.45 -2.01 8.78
N VAL A 43 7.89 -3.11 8.17
CA VAL A 43 8.24 -3.16 6.75
C VAL A 43 7.03 -2.87 5.87
N ALA A 44 5.89 -3.53 6.12
CA ALA A 44 4.64 -3.25 5.38
C ALA A 44 4.21 -1.78 5.51
N THR A 45 4.26 -1.24 6.73
CA THR A 45 3.95 0.18 6.98
C THR A 45 4.89 1.11 6.22
N ALA A 46 6.19 0.85 6.25
CA ALA A 46 7.18 1.66 5.54
C ALA A 46 6.94 1.64 4.01
N LEU A 47 6.59 0.48 3.46
CA LEU A 47 6.25 0.35 2.03
C LEU A 47 4.99 1.16 1.67
N PHE A 48 3.95 1.09 2.49
CA PHE A 48 2.75 1.91 2.27
C PHE A 48 3.03 3.40 2.36
N LEU A 49 3.77 3.85 3.39
CA LEU A 49 4.14 5.26 3.54
C LEU A 49 5.04 5.75 2.40
N ALA A 50 5.97 4.91 1.92
CA ALA A 50 6.77 5.23 0.74
C ALA A 50 5.88 5.38 -0.52
N GLY A 51 4.88 4.51 -0.68
CA GLY A 51 3.87 4.63 -1.73
C GLY A 51 3.09 5.94 -1.66
N VAL A 52 2.65 6.34 -0.46
CA VAL A 52 1.96 7.63 -0.21
C VAL A 52 2.85 8.80 -0.59
N LEU A 53 4.10 8.84 -0.12
CA LEU A 53 5.02 9.94 -0.45
C LEU A 53 5.29 10.02 -1.96
N LEU A 54 5.41 8.86 -2.62
CA LEU A 54 5.61 8.77 -4.06
C LEU A 54 4.38 9.20 -4.87
N SER A 55 3.18 9.12 -4.29
CA SER A 55 1.90 9.49 -4.93
C SER A 55 1.84 10.98 -5.30
N PHE A 56 2.57 11.83 -4.59
CA PHE A 56 2.65 13.27 -4.83
C PHE A 56 3.61 13.64 -5.96
N VAL A 57 4.57 12.78 -6.32
CA VAL A 57 5.59 13.08 -7.33
C VAL A 57 4.98 13.44 -8.70
N PRO A 58 3.98 12.70 -9.24
CA PRO A 58 3.32 13.09 -10.48
C PRO A 58 2.69 14.49 -10.44
N VAL A 59 2.17 14.93 -9.29
CA VAL A 59 1.55 16.26 -9.13
C VAL A 59 2.63 17.34 -9.11
N VAL A 60 3.71 17.13 -8.35
CA VAL A 60 4.84 18.07 -8.27
C VAL A 60 5.52 18.24 -9.63
N LEU A 61 5.60 17.18 -10.42
CA LEU A 61 6.15 17.22 -11.79
C LEU A 61 5.15 17.77 -12.83
N GLY A 62 3.93 18.14 -12.42
CA GLY A 62 2.90 18.65 -13.33
C GLY A 62 2.35 17.60 -14.30
N LEU A 63 2.53 16.30 -14.01
CA LEU A 63 2.07 15.20 -14.87
C LEU A 63 0.57 14.92 -14.70
N PHE A 64 0.02 15.16 -13.50
CA PHE A 64 -1.39 14.95 -13.19
C PHE A 64 -1.99 16.17 -12.47
N GLY A 65 -3.26 16.47 -12.77
CA GLY A 65 -4.00 17.60 -12.22
C GLY A 65 -4.75 17.32 -10.91
N TRP A 66 -5.60 18.28 -10.52
CA TRP A 66 -6.35 18.26 -9.26
C TRP A 66 -7.29 17.04 -9.08
N ALA A 67 -7.84 16.52 -10.19
CA ALA A 67 -8.70 15.33 -10.14
C ALA A 67 -7.96 14.09 -9.64
N TYR A 68 -6.72 13.88 -10.11
CA TYR A 68 -5.85 12.84 -9.58
C TYR A 68 -5.56 13.06 -8.09
N LEU A 69 -5.21 14.29 -7.70
CA LEU A 69 -4.85 14.59 -6.32
C LEU A 69 -6.00 14.31 -5.34
N ALA A 70 -7.23 14.69 -5.70
CA ALA A 70 -8.40 14.44 -4.85
C ALA A 70 -8.65 12.94 -4.61
N ILE A 71 -8.51 12.11 -5.65
CA ILE A 71 -8.75 10.67 -5.56
C ILE A 71 -7.57 9.97 -4.86
N VAL A 72 -6.33 10.35 -5.17
CA VAL A 72 -5.14 9.70 -4.60
C VAL A 72 -5.02 9.94 -3.10
N LEU A 73 -5.41 11.12 -2.59
CA LEU A 73 -5.45 11.39 -1.16
C LEU A 73 -6.38 10.44 -0.40
N SER A 74 -7.47 10.01 -1.04
CA SER A 74 -8.37 9.00 -0.48
C SER A 74 -7.70 7.62 -0.41
N ALA A 75 -6.95 7.24 -1.46
CA ALA A 75 -6.16 6.00 -1.44
C ALA A 75 -5.06 6.04 -0.38
N ASP A 76 -4.38 7.17 -0.23
CA ASP A 76 -3.30 7.36 0.74
C ASP A 76 -3.80 7.23 2.17
N GLY A 77 -4.97 7.79 2.49
CA GLY A 77 -5.62 7.58 3.79
C GLY A 77 -5.89 6.10 4.08
N ILE A 78 -6.31 5.33 3.07
CA ILE A 78 -6.52 3.89 3.20
C ILE A 78 -5.19 3.16 3.44
N PHE A 79 -4.13 3.48 2.70
CA PHE A 79 -2.81 2.86 2.90
C PHE A 79 -2.21 3.16 4.26
N ILE A 80 -2.36 4.39 4.77
CA ILE A 80 -1.94 4.76 6.13
C ILE A 80 -2.71 3.92 7.16
N TYR A 81 -4.03 3.82 7.01
CA TYR A 81 -4.86 2.99 7.88
C TYR A 81 -4.42 1.52 7.87
N SER A 82 -4.17 0.95 6.69
CA SER A 82 -3.68 -0.42 6.54
C SER A 82 -2.33 -0.63 7.24
N GLY A 83 -1.39 0.30 7.09
CA GLY A 83 -0.10 0.24 7.79
C GLY A 83 -0.26 0.23 9.32
N LEU A 84 -1.02 1.18 9.86
CA LEU A 84 -1.26 1.29 11.30
C LEU A 84 -1.91 0.04 11.92
N TYR A 85 -2.79 -0.62 11.17
CA TYR A 85 -3.49 -1.83 11.63
C TYR A 85 -2.80 -3.14 11.26
N SER A 86 -1.71 -3.12 10.47
CA SER A 86 -1.06 -4.34 9.97
C SER A 86 -0.51 -5.25 11.07
N ALA A 87 -0.17 -4.72 12.24
CA ALA A 87 0.28 -5.52 13.39
C ALA A 87 -0.87 -5.99 14.30
N ARG A 88 -1.97 -5.23 14.36
CA ARG A 88 -3.08 -5.49 15.30
C ARG A 88 -4.18 -6.35 14.70
N ASN A 89 -4.44 -6.17 13.40
CA ASN A 89 -5.46 -6.89 12.68
C ASN A 89 -5.03 -7.07 11.21
N PRO A 90 -4.12 -8.04 10.96
CA PRO A 90 -3.53 -8.26 9.63
C PRO A 90 -4.59 -8.44 8.53
N GLY A 91 -5.65 -9.20 8.80
CA GLY A 91 -6.72 -9.41 7.82
C GLY A 91 -7.55 -8.17 7.48
N ARG A 92 -7.75 -7.26 8.43
CA ARG A 92 -8.34 -5.94 8.10
C ARG A 92 -7.37 -5.07 7.32
N ALA A 93 -6.09 -5.06 7.68
CA ALA A 93 -5.06 -4.31 6.96
C ALA A 93 -4.94 -4.78 5.50
N GLN A 94 -4.94 -6.09 5.28
CA GLN A 94 -4.86 -6.72 3.96
C GLN A 94 -6.07 -6.37 3.07
N ARG A 95 -7.30 -6.46 3.61
CA ARG A 95 -8.51 -6.09 2.88
C ARG A 95 -8.57 -4.61 2.55
N THR A 96 -8.24 -3.76 3.52
CA THR A 96 -8.21 -2.30 3.30
C THR A 96 -7.17 -1.90 2.27
N ALA A 97 -5.97 -2.50 2.30
CA ALA A 97 -4.94 -2.24 1.30
C ALA A 97 -5.43 -2.59 -0.12
N LYS A 98 -6.21 -3.67 -0.27
CA LYS A 98 -6.83 -4.02 -1.56
C LYS A 98 -7.79 -2.94 -2.07
N TYR A 99 -8.62 -2.37 -1.20
CA TYR A 99 -9.47 -1.24 -1.55
C TYR A 99 -8.65 0.00 -1.91
N GLY A 100 -7.60 0.30 -1.14
CA GLY A 100 -6.67 1.39 -1.42
C GLY A 100 -6.04 1.26 -2.82
N MET A 101 -5.63 0.05 -3.20
CA MET A 101 -5.09 -0.22 -4.54
C MET A 101 -6.10 0.05 -5.66
N ILE A 102 -7.38 -0.29 -5.46
CA ILE A 102 -8.44 -0.01 -6.44
C ILE A 102 -8.66 1.50 -6.58
N VAL A 103 -8.73 2.23 -5.46
CA VAL A 103 -8.88 3.69 -5.47
C VAL A 103 -7.66 4.36 -6.13
N ALA A 104 -6.45 3.88 -5.85
CA ALA A 104 -5.23 4.37 -6.48
C ALA A 104 -5.22 4.12 -8.01
N LEU A 105 -5.73 2.97 -8.46
CA LEU A 105 -5.89 2.69 -9.88
C LEU A 105 -6.87 3.67 -10.54
N VAL A 106 -8.02 3.95 -9.88
CA VAL A 106 -8.97 4.96 -10.37
C VAL A 106 -8.32 6.34 -10.43
N ALA A 107 -7.51 6.71 -9.43
CA ALA A 107 -6.76 7.96 -9.46
C ALA A 107 -5.85 8.01 -10.70
N PHE A 108 -5.08 6.96 -10.99
CA PHE A 108 -4.21 6.91 -12.17
C PHE A 108 -4.97 7.02 -13.49
N LEU A 109 -6.11 6.33 -13.61
CA LEU A 109 -6.94 6.41 -14.81
C LEU A 109 -7.51 7.82 -14.99
N ALA A 110 -8.04 8.42 -13.92
CA ALA A 110 -8.53 9.80 -13.95
C ALA A 110 -7.41 10.79 -14.27
N GLY A 111 -6.21 10.60 -13.69
CA GLY A 111 -5.03 11.39 -13.99
C GLY A 111 -4.63 11.30 -15.46
N GLY A 112 -4.58 10.10 -16.04
CA GLY A 112 -4.23 9.93 -17.45
C GLY A 112 -5.30 10.42 -18.45
N LEU A 113 -6.58 10.39 -18.08
CA LEU A 113 -7.69 10.83 -18.93
C LEU A 113 -7.98 12.34 -18.86
N LEU A 114 -7.64 12.97 -17.72
CA LEU A 114 -7.93 14.37 -17.43
C LEU A 114 -6.65 15.25 -17.34
N ALA A 115 -5.48 14.69 -17.66
CA ALA A 115 -4.19 15.39 -17.71
C ALA A 115 -4.08 16.32 -18.92
#